data_AF-A0A2N5K7M5-F1
#
_entry.id   AF-A0A2N5K7M5-F1
#
_cell.length_a   1.000
_cell.length_b   1.000
_cell.length_c   1.000
_cell.angle_alpha   90.00
_cell.angle_beta   90.00
_cell.angle_gamma   90.00
#
_symmetry.space_group_name_H-M   'P 1'
#
loop_
_entity.id
_entity.type
_entity.pdbx_description
1 polymer ?
#
loop_
_entity_poly.entity_id
_entity_poly.type
_entity_poly.pdbx_seq_one_letter_code
_entity_poly.pdbx_strand_id
1 'polypeptide(L)'
;LSIGGIILGYLVYRGAFARATDLDPLEARMPGLFRILNNKFYIDEFYAATIGRFTNWFGRGLSFFDRNVVDGTVNGVGVGSLLLAKINFIIDDYVLNQGADNLAEGTAITGDGLRQTTTGKIQDYGALIFAGVLLIALIYLYAF
;
A
#
# COMPACT_ATOMS: atom_id res chain seq x y z
N LEU A 1 -50.28 38.71 -30.31
CA LEU A 1 -49.37 39.15 -29.22
C LEU A 1 -47.90 39.08 -29.64
N SER A 2 -47.44 37.96 -30.21
CA SER A 2 -46.03 37.72 -30.56
C SER A 2 -45.45 38.69 -31.60
N ILE A 3 -46.22 39.04 -32.64
CA ILE A 3 -45.81 40.02 -33.66
C ILE A 3 -45.57 41.41 -33.05
N GLY A 4 -46.41 41.80 -32.07
CA GLY A 4 -46.27 43.07 -31.37
C GLY A 4 -44.96 43.17 -30.57
N GLY A 5 -44.54 42.07 -29.94
CA GLY A 5 -43.25 42.00 -29.23
C GLY A 5 -42.04 42.16 -30.17
N ILE A 6 -42.09 41.55 -31.34
CA ILE A 6 -41.04 41.65 -32.36
C ILE A 6 -40.96 43.08 -32.92
N ILE A 7 -42.11 43.70 -33.23
CA ILE A 7 -42.16 45.08 -33.72
C ILE A 7 -41.61 46.06 -32.66
N LEU A 8 -41.97 45.87 -31.38
CA LEU A 8 -41.44 46.68 -30.29
C LEU A 8 -39.93 46.52 -30.13
N GLY A 9 -39.41 45.28 -30.20
CA GLY A 9 -37.98 45.03 -30.19
C GLY A 9 -37.25 45.72 -31.33
N TYR A 10 -37.79 45.64 -32.55
CA TYR A 10 -37.25 46.32 -33.72
C TYR A 10 -37.23 47.84 -33.53
N LEU A 11 -38.31 48.46 -33.04
CA LEU A 11 -38.36 49.91 -32.81
C LEU A 11 -37.35 50.40 -31.76
N VAL A 12 -37.08 49.61 -30.72
CA VAL A 12 -36.10 49.93 -29.68
C VAL A 12 -34.67 49.79 -30.21
N TYR A 13 -34.40 48.79 -31.06
CA TYR A 13 -33.04 48.47 -31.53
C TYR A 13 -32.69 48.98 -32.95
N ARG A 14 -33.63 49.55 -33.71
CA ARG A 14 -33.40 49.97 -35.12
C ARG A 14 -32.25 50.96 -35.36
N GLY A 15 -31.81 51.66 -34.33
CA GLY A 15 -30.68 52.61 -34.38
C GLY A 15 -29.61 52.34 -33.32
N ALA A 16 -29.65 51.16 -32.70
CA ALA A 16 -28.68 50.74 -31.69
C ALA A 16 -27.40 50.21 -32.36
N PHE A 17 -26.26 50.32 -31.64
CA PHE A 17 -24.96 49.79 -32.07
C PHE A 17 -24.38 50.38 -33.37
N ALA A 18 -24.64 51.67 -33.65
CA ALA A 18 -24.03 52.35 -34.79
C ALA A 18 -22.51 52.53 -34.63
N ARG A 19 -22.03 52.57 -33.39
CA ARG A 19 -20.61 52.55 -33.02
C ARG A 19 -20.36 51.46 -31.97
N ALA A 20 -19.15 50.89 -31.97
CA ALA A 20 -18.76 49.86 -31.02
C ALA A 20 -18.76 50.32 -29.54
N THR A 21 -18.78 51.63 -29.30
CA THR A 21 -18.82 52.25 -27.96
C THR A 21 -20.22 52.63 -27.51
N ASP A 22 -21.26 52.42 -28.34
CA ASP A 22 -22.62 52.80 -27.97
C ASP A 22 -23.17 51.85 -26.90
N LEU A 23 -23.74 52.44 -25.85
CA LEU A 23 -24.45 51.70 -24.80
C LEU A 23 -25.73 51.07 -25.33
N ASP A 24 -26.11 49.92 -24.79
CA ASP A 24 -27.38 49.28 -25.14
C ASP A 24 -28.56 50.23 -24.80
N PRO A 25 -29.55 50.42 -25.69
CA PRO A 25 -30.75 51.22 -25.40
C PRO A 25 -31.47 50.85 -24.10
N LEU A 26 -31.42 49.57 -23.69
CA LEU A 26 -31.94 49.08 -22.41
C LEU A 26 -31.04 49.48 -21.24
N GLU A 27 -29.72 49.51 -21.42
CA GLU A 27 -28.77 49.98 -20.41
C GLU A 27 -28.94 51.47 -20.13
N ALA A 28 -29.11 52.29 -21.17
CA ALA A 28 -29.29 53.73 -21.05
C ALA A 28 -30.62 54.11 -20.36
N ARG A 29 -31.68 53.32 -20.55
CA ARG A 29 -33.02 53.60 -19.98
C ARG A 29 -33.26 52.91 -18.65
N MET A 30 -32.73 51.71 -18.45
CA MET A 30 -32.96 50.87 -17.27
C MET A 30 -31.67 50.14 -16.85
N PRO A 31 -30.64 50.87 -16.38
CA PRO A 31 -29.32 50.31 -16.11
C PRO A 31 -29.34 49.19 -15.06
N GLY A 32 -30.22 49.27 -14.05
CA GLY A 32 -30.36 48.23 -13.03
C GLY A 32 -30.94 46.92 -13.58
N LEU A 33 -31.99 47.00 -14.40
CA LEU A 33 -32.61 45.82 -15.02
C LEU A 33 -31.67 45.19 -16.04
N PHE A 34 -31.02 46.01 -16.86
CA PHE A 34 -30.02 45.56 -17.81
C PHE A 34 -28.88 44.83 -17.10
N ARG A 35 -28.35 45.37 -16.00
CA ARG A 35 -27.27 44.73 -15.23
C ARG A 35 -27.67 43.36 -14.67
N ILE A 36 -28.89 43.20 -14.17
CA ILE A 36 -29.38 41.91 -13.65
C ILE A 36 -29.54 40.90 -14.78
N LEU A 37 -30.17 41.30 -15.89
CA LEU A 37 -30.37 40.44 -17.07
C LEU A 37 -29.03 40.05 -17.71
N ASN A 38 -28.11 41.01 -17.84
CA ASN A 38 -26.77 40.82 -18.41
C ASN A 38 -25.92 39.89 -17.54
N ASN A 39 -26.06 39.96 -16.21
CA ASN A 39 -25.43 39.03 -15.27
C ASN A 39 -26.25 37.75 -15.05
N LYS A 40 -27.17 37.41 -15.97
CA LYS A 40 -27.96 36.17 -15.93
C LYS A 40 -28.64 35.92 -14.57
N PHE A 41 -29.18 36.98 -13.97
CA PHE A 41 -29.81 36.95 -12.65
C PHE A 41 -28.90 36.50 -11.48
N TYR A 42 -27.57 36.49 -11.67
CA TYR A 42 -26.59 36.05 -10.68
C TYR A 42 -26.75 34.58 -10.21
N ILE A 43 -27.49 33.77 -10.96
CA ILE A 43 -27.76 32.37 -10.60
C ILE A 43 -26.47 31.54 -10.65
N ASP A 44 -25.64 31.78 -11.67
CA ASP A 44 -24.37 31.08 -11.86
C ASP A 44 -23.42 31.39 -10.69
N GLU A 45 -23.31 32.66 -10.27
CA GLU A 45 -22.45 33.11 -9.18
C GLU A 45 -22.94 32.59 -7.83
N PHE A 46 -24.25 32.60 -7.59
CA PHE A 46 -24.84 32.04 -6.38
C PHE A 46 -24.58 30.52 -6.30
N TYR A 47 -24.77 29.80 -7.40
CA TYR A 47 -24.51 28.37 -7.48
C TYR A 47 -23.03 28.05 -7.24
N ALA A 48 -22.13 28.78 -7.90
CA ALA A 48 -20.68 28.63 -7.72
C ALA A 48 -20.24 28.94 -6.28
N ALA A 49 -20.81 29.97 -5.65
CA ALA A 49 -20.47 30.39 -4.30
C ALA A 49 -21.00 29.44 -3.22
N THR A 50 -22.11 28.75 -3.47
CA THR A 50 -22.74 27.83 -2.53
C THR A 50 -22.35 26.39 -2.82
N ILE A 51 -23.03 25.76 -3.79
CA ILE A 51 -22.85 24.34 -4.14
C ILE A 51 -21.44 24.12 -4.69
N GLY A 52 -20.96 24.98 -5.59
CA GLY A 52 -19.62 24.84 -6.16
C GLY A 52 -18.52 24.85 -5.10
N ARG A 53 -18.57 25.80 -4.15
CA ARG A 53 -17.60 25.85 -3.04
C ARG A 53 -17.76 24.68 -2.07
N PHE A 54 -19.00 24.32 -1.73
CA PHE A 54 -19.27 23.21 -0.83
C PHE A 54 -18.74 21.88 -1.39
N THR A 55 -19.07 21.56 -2.65
CA THR A 55 -18.61 20.34 -3.31
C THR A 55 -17.09 20.31 -3.44
N ASN A 56 -16.45 21.43 -3.77
CA ASN A 56 -14.99 21.51 -3.81
C ASN A 56 -14.34 21.29 -2.44
N TRP A 57 -14.90 21.89 -1.39
CA TRP A 57 -14.40 21.69 -0.03
C TRP A 57 -14.58 20.24 0.42
N PHE A 58 -15.76 19.66 0.17
CA PHE A 58 -16.05 18.27 0.51
C PHE A 58 -15.16 17.29 -0.27
N GLY A 59 -14.94 17.53 -1.55
CA GLY A 59 -14.04 16.73 -2.39
C GLY A 59 -12.59 16.77 -1.90
N ARG A 60 -12.11 17.92 -1.43
CA ARG A 60 -10.78 18.02 -0.80
C ARG A 60 -10.71 17.24 0.51
N GLY A 61 -11.78 17.27 1.32
CA GLY A 61 -11.89 16.47 2.54
C GLY A 61 -11.80 14.96 2.26
N LEU A 62 -12.56 14.49 1.27
CA LEU A 62 -12.50 13.09 0.82
C LEU A 62 -11.13 12.71 0.29
N SER A 63 -10.51 13.55 -0.54
CA SER A 63 -9.17 13.29 -1.07
C SER A 63 -8.10 13.25 0.04
N PHE A 64 -8.25 14.08 1.07
CA PHE A 64 -7.38 14.02 2.25
C PHE A 64 -7.59 12.71 3.03
N PHE A 65 -8.84 12.30 3.24
CA PHE A 65 -9.13 11.04 3.92
C PHE A 65 -8.56 9.83 3.16
N ASP A 66 -8.78 9.77 1.85
CA ASP A 66 -8.27 8.70 0.98
C ASP A 66 -6.74 8.59 1.07
N ARG A 67 -6.02 9.69 0.86
CA ARG A 67 -4.55 9.71 0.89
C ARG A 67 -3.92 9.40 2.25
N ASN A 68 -4.57 9.78 3.35
CA ASN A 68 -3.98 9.58 4.68
C ASN A 68 -4.42 8.27 5.32
N VAL A 69 -5.69 7.93 5.18
CA VAL A 69 -6.29 6.78 5.87
C VAL A 69 -6.24 5.55 4.97
N VAL A 70 -6.77 5.64 3.74
CA VAL A 70 -6.87 4.48 2.85
C VAL A 70 -5.48 4.08 2.36
N ASP A 71 -4.76 5.00 1.72
CA ASP A 71 -3.39 4.76 1.25
C ASP A 71 -2.45 4.41 2.41
N GLY A 72 -2.58 5.09 3.55
CA GLY A 72 -1.78 4.81 4.74
C GLY A 72 -1.99 3.38 5.26
N THR A 73 -3.25 2.92 5.29
CA THR A 73 -3.58 1.55 5.72
C THR A 73 -3.03 0.51 4.76
N VAL A 74 -3.22 0.72 3.45
CA VAL A 74 -2.73 -0.22 2.41
C VAL A 74 -1.20 -0.32 2.45
N ASN A 75 -0.50 0.81 2.53
CA ASN A 75 0.95 0.83 2.66
C ASN A 75 1.42 0.18 3.97
N GLY A 76 0.71 0.42 5.08
CA GLY A 76 0.99 -0.23 6.37
C GLY A 76 0.89 -1.75 6.29
N VAL A 77 -0.17 -2.27 5.66
CA VAL A 77 -0.33 -3.72 5.42
C VAL A 77 0.80 -4.26 4.53
N GLY A 78 1.19 -3.53 3.48
CA GLY A 78 2.28 -3.93 2.59
C GLY A 78 3.64 -3.99 3.29
N VAL A 79 3.96 -3.01 4.14
CA VAL A 79 5.19 -3.02 4.94
C VAL A 79 5.14 -4.14 5.98
N GLY A 80 3.98 -4.33 6.64
CA GLY A 80 3.79 -5.39 7.62
C GLY A 80 3.98 -6.79 7.01
N SER A 81 3.40 -7.05 5.85
CA SER A 81 3.55 -8.33 5.16
C SER A 81 5.00 -8.57 4.72
N LEU A 82 5.69 -7.53 4.23
CA LEU A 82 7.11 -7.64 3.87
C LEU A 82 7.99 -7.93 5.10
N LEU A 83 7.73 -7.31 6.24
CA LEU A 83 8.45 -7.58 7.49
C LEU A 83 8.24 -9.03 7.95
N LEU A 84 6.98 -9.51 7.93
CA LEU A 84 6.68 -10.90 8.26
C LEU A 84 7.34 -11.89 7.29
N ALA A 85 7.38 -11.56 5.99
CA ALA A 85 8.06 -12.38 5.01
C ALA A 85 9.57 -12.46 5.27
N LYS A 86 10.22 -11.34 5.61
CA LYS A 86 11.65 -11.31 5.97
C LYS A 86 11.94 -12.13 7.22
N ILE A 87 11.09 -12.05 8.24
CA ILE A 87 11.24 -12.84 9.47
C ILE A 87 11.13 -14.34 9.15
N ASN A 88 10.10 -14.73 8.40
CA ASN A 88 9.94 -16.13 7.98
C ASN A 88 11.14 -16.60 7.16
N PHE A 89 11.64 -15.79 6.23
CA PHE A 89 12.81 -16.13 5.42
C PHE A 89 14.06 -16.37 6.29
N ILE A 90 14.31 -15.53 7.29
CA ILE A 90 15.45 -15.73 8.21
C ILE A 90 15.31 -17.02 9.00
N ILE A 91 14.11 -17.31 9.53
CA ILE A 91 13.88 -18.53 10.30
C ILE A 91 14.07 -19.77 9.42
N ASP A 92 13.47 -19.78 8.23
CA ASP A 92 13.55 -20.90 7.29
C ASP A 92 15.00 -21.16 6.87
N ASP A 93 15.71 -20.13 6.44
CA ASP A 93 17.07 -20.29 5.90
C ASP A 93 18.11 -20.65 6.98
N TYR A 94 18.11 -19.93 8.11
CA TYR A 94 19.13 -20.15 9.15
C TYR A 94 18.80 -21.31 10.08
N VAL A 95 17.54 -21.42 10.51
CA VAL A 95 17.17 -22.40 11.53
C VAL A 95 16.77 -23.72 10.88
N LEU A 96 15.90 -23.68 9.88
CA LEU A 96 15.35 -24.90 9.30
C LEU A 96 16.32 -25.53 8.30
N ASN A 97 16.81 -24.78 7.31
CA ASN A 97 17.74 -25.33 6.31
C ASN A 97 19.13 -25.50 6.91
N GLN A 98 19.86 -24.40 7.16
CA GLN A 98 21.26 -24.50 7.64
C GLN A 98 21.36 -25.26 8.97
N GLY A 99 20.44 -25.01 9.91
CA GLY A 99 20.42 -25.74 11.19
C GLY A 99 20.20 -27.24 11.00
N ALA A 100 19.21 -27.66 10.21
CA ALA A 100 18.98 -29.10 9.99
C ALA A 100 20.10 -29.75 9.16
N ASP A 101 20.61 -29.06 8.14
CA ASP A 101 21.72 -29.54 7.30
C ASP A 101 22.97 -29.79 8.16
N ASN A 102 23.33 -28.84 9.01
CA ASN A 102 24.48 -28.98 9.92
C ASN A 102 24.30 -30.15 10.90
N LEU A 103 23.08 -30.38 11.41
CA LEU A 103 22.79 -31.50 12.30
C LEU A 103 22.86 -32.85 11.56
N ALA A 104 22.31 -32.90 10.35
CA ALA A 104 22.35 -34.08 9.50
C ALA A 104 23.79 -34.42 9.09
N GLU A 105 24.56 -33.43 8.65
CA GLU A 105 25.97 -33.57 8.29
C GLU A 105 26.80 -34.02 9.50
N GLY A 106 26.63 -33.39 10.66
CA GLY A 106 27.33 -33.79 11.89
C GLY A 106 27.03 -35.23 12.31
N THR A 107 25.78 -35.67 12.13
CA THR A 107 25.38 -37.06 12.38
C THR A 107 26.02 -38.02 11.37
N ALA A 108 26.02 -37.66 10.09
CA ALA A 108 26.62 -38.46 9.03
C ALA A 108 28.14 -38.62 9.22
N ILE A 109 28.85 -37.53 9.51
CA ILE A 109 30.30 -37.54 9.80
C ILE A 109 30.60 -38.43 11.00
N THR A 110 29.81 -38.32 12.08
CA THR A 110 29.97 -39.16 13.27
C THR A 110 29.76 -40.64 12.94
N GLY A 111 28.69 -40.96 12.19
CA GLY A 111 28.41 -42.32 11.75
C GLY A 111 29.50 -42.90 10.86
N ASP A 112 30.04 -42.10 9.94
CA ASP A 112 31.15 -42.51 9.07
C ASP A 112 32.44 -42.74 9.85
N GLY A 113 32.73 -41.92 10.86
CA GLY A 113 33.86 -42.15 11.77
C GLY A 113 33.72 -43.47 12.54
N LEU A 114 32.55 -43.74 13.11
CA LEU A 114 32.28 -45.00 13.82
C LEU A 114 32.35 -46.22 12.88
N ARG A 115 31.91 -46.06 11.64
CA ARG A 115 31.99 -47.11 10.60
C ARG A 115 33.44 -47.49 10.31
N GLN A 116 34.36 -46.53 10.30
CA GLN A 116 35.78 -46.81 10.05
C GLN A 116 36.46 -47.59 11.19
N THR A 117 36.00 -47.44 12.44
CA THR A 117 36.49 -48.24 13.59
C THR A 117 36.10 -49.72 13.48
N THR A 118 35.14 -50.05 12.62
CA THR A 118 34.67 -51.41 12.39
C THR A 118 35.44 -52.03 11.21
N THR A 119 36.55 -52.73 11.50
CA THR A 119 37.48 -53.28 10.49
C THR A 119 37.01 -54.57 9.81
N GLY A 120 35.96 -55.23 10.35
CA GLY A 120 35.43 -56.50 9.81
C GLY A 120 36.30 -57.74 10.08
N LYS A 121 37.41 -57.59 10.83
CA LYS A 121 38.31 -58.69 11.20
C LYS A 121 37.92 -59.25 12.56
N ILE A 122 37.62 -60.55 12.63
CA ILE A 122 37.18 -61.21 13.89
C ILE A 122 38.19 -61.08 15.04
N GLN A 123 39.48 -60.96 14.71
CA GLN A 123 40.58 -60.81 15.67
C GLN A 123 40.52 -59.46 16.43
N ASP A 124 40.16 -58.38 15.73
CA ASP A 124 40.09 -57.04 16.34
C ASP A 124 38.95 -56.97 17.38
N TYR A 125 37.79 -57.59 17.09
CA TYR A 125 36.69 -57.70 18.05
C TYR A 125 37.06 -58.57 19.25
N GLY A 126 37.76 -59.69 19.03
CA GLY A 126 38.22 -60.55 20.12
C GLY A 126 39.17 -59.83 21.08
N ALA A 127 40.11 -59.04 20.53
CA ALA A 127 41.02 -58.21 21.33
C ALA A 127 40.26 -57.15 22.15
N LEU A 128 39.25 -56.50 21.55
CA LEU A 128 38.46 -55.47 22.20
C LEU A 128 37.60 -56.03 23.34
N ILE A 129 37.00 -57.21 23.15
CA ILE A 129 36.26 -57.92 24.21
C ILE A 129 37.19 -58.29 25.37
N PHE A 130 38.36 -58.86 25.08
CA PHE A 130 39.32 -59.24 26.11
C PHE A 130 39.80 -58.02 26.93
N ALA A 131 40.12 -56.92 26.25
CA ALA A 131 40.47 -55.65 26.90
C ALA A 131 39.32 -55.11 27.77
N GLY A 132 38.08 -55.16 27.27
CA GLY A 132 36.90 -54.74 28.01
C GLY A 132 36.67 -55.55 29.29
N VAL A 133 36.78 -56.88 29.24
CA VAL A 133 36.64 -57.75 30.41
C VAL A 133 37.74 -57.47 31.44
N LEU A 134 38.99 -57.29 31.01
CA LEU A 134 40.09 -56.91 31.89
C LEU A 134 39.83 -55.57 32.57
N LEU A 135 39.36 -54.57 31.82
CA LEU A 135 39.02 -53.24 32.35
C LEU A 135 37.93 -53.34 33.42
N ILE A 136 36.86 -54.08 33.14
CA ILE A 136 35.76 -54.29 34.10
C ILE A 136 36.27 -55.02 35.35
N ALA A 137 37.09 -56.05 35.20
CA ALA A 137 37.67 -56.78 36.33
C ALA A 137 38.57 -55.89 37.19
N LEU A 138 39.37 -55.01 36.58
CA LEU A 138 40.20 -54.03 37.28
C LEU A 138 39.34 -53.00 38.01
N ILE A 139 38.32 -52.44 37.33
CA ILE A 139 37.38 -51.52 37.98
C ILE A 139 36.72 -52.20 39.17
N TYR A 140 36.29 -53.46 39.03
CA TYR A 140 35.70 -54.21 40.12
C TYR A 140 36.67 -54.40 41.29
N LEU A 141 37.90 -54.84 41.02
CA LEU A 141 38.92 -55.12 42.05
C LEU A 141 39.37 -53.87 42.82
N TYR A 142 39.35 -52.69 42.19
CA TYR A 142 39.85 -51.45 42.78
C TYR A 142 38.74 -50.51 43.28
N ALA A 143 37.53 -50.60 42.74
CA ALA A 143 36.40 -49.76 43.15
C ALA A 143 35.47 -50.42 44.17
N PHE A 144 35.57 -51.75 44.36
CA PHE A 144 34.78 -52.54 45.32
C PHE A 144 35.70 -53.48 46.11
#